data_AF-A0A0D0ANT3-F1
#
_entry.id   AF-A0A0D0ANT3-F1
#
_cell.length_a   1.000
_cell.length_b   1.000
_cell.length_c   1.000
_cell.angle_alpha   90.00
_cell.angle_beta   90.00
_cell.angle_gamma   90.00
#
_symmetry.space_group_name_H-M   'P 1'
#
loop_
_entity.id
_entity.type
_entity.pdbx_description
1 polymer ?
#
loop_
_entity_poly.entity_id
_entity_poly.type
_entity_poly.pdbx_seq_one_letter_code
_entity_poly.pdbx_strand_id
1 'polypeptide(L)'
;MLRTDAGHGLLAQYHRMQNSNDLDQSINHFQHALDICPVDHPCRPAALFNLATAKFVNCQANETYLDLDIPISVFQDALDLRPTGHPDRPITQLHLAITLLCRFAKRGIESDHDAAKELLSEVLNICHANSHIHRAALL
;
A
#
# COMPACT_ATOMS: atom_id res chain seq x y z
N MET A 1 -5.96 -17.59 -3.83
CA MET A 1 -4.72 -18.00 -3.17
C MET A 1 -3.57 -18.06 -4.18
N LEU A 2 -3.58 -18.97 -5.17
CA LEU A 2 -2.47 -19.12 -6.14
C LEU A 2 -2.01 -17.84 -6.87
N ARG A 3 -2.91 -16.88 -7.18
CA ARG A 3 -2.56 -15.67 -7.95
C ARG A 3 -1.92 -14.57 -7.10
N THR A 4 -2.35 -14.41 -5.85
CA THR A 4 -1.70 -13.48 -4.91
C THR A 4 -0.30 -13.97 -4.60
N ASP A 5 -0.12 -15.27 -4.39
CA ASP A 5 1.19 -15.86 -4.07
C ASP A 5 2.19 -15.68 -5.22
N ALA A 6 1.74 -15.85 -6.46
CA ALA A 6 2.54 -15.55 -7.66
C ALA A 6 2.93 -14.07 -7.73
N GLY A 7 1.97 -13.16 -7.47
CA GLY A 7 2.24 -11.72 -7.42
C GLY A 7 3.29 -11.35 -6.38
N HIS A 8 3.23 -11.93 -5.18
CA HIS A 8 4.24 -11.71 -4.13
C HIS A 8 5.60 -12.26 -4.52
N GLY A 9 5.66 -13.46 -5.12
CA GLY A 9 6.90 -14.05 -5.59
C GLY A 9 7.63 -13.18 -6.63
N LEU A 10 6.86 -12.62 -7.57
CA LEU A 10 7.38 -11.71 -8.60
C LEU A 10 7.86 -10.38 -8.00
N LEU A 11 7.12 -9.80 -7.05
CA LEU A 11 7.55 -8.58 -6.36
C LEU A 11 8.86 -8.80 -5.58
N ALA A 12 8.98 -9.94 -4.89
CA ALA A 12 10.21 -10.32 -4.21
C ALA A 12 11.38 -10.54 -5.18
N GLN A 13 11.11 -11.10 -6.36
CA GLN A 13 12.11 -11.24 -7.42
C GLN A 13 12.55 -9.88 -7.98
N TYR A 14 11.60 -8.97 -8.22
CA TYR A 14 11.90 -7.59 -8.61
C TYR A 14 12.85 -6.93 -7.60
N HIS A 15 12.57 -7.02 -6.30
CA HIS A 15 13.46 -6.42 -5.29
C HIS A 15 14.89 -6.99 -5.31
N ARG A 16 15.05 -8.26 -5.70
CA ARG A 16 16.38 -8.91 -5.81
C ARG A 16 17.10 -8.57 -7.12
N MET A 17 16.38 -8.53 -8.23
CA MET A 17 16.97 -8.50 -9.57
C MET A 17 16.79 -7.16 -10.31
N GLN A 18 15.96 -6.26 -9.77
CA GLN A 18 15.58 -4.97 -10.36
C GLN A 18 15.02 -5.09 -11.78
N ASN A 19 14.37 -6.21 -12.09
CA ASN A 19 13.78 -6.49 -13.39
C ASN A 19 12.34 -5.94 -13.47
N SER A 20 12.13 -4.86 -14.22
CA SER A 20 10.83 -4.21 -14.36
C SER A 20 9.72 -5.15 -14.85
N ASN A 21 10.04 -6.15 -15.67
CA ASN A 21 9.06 -7.13 -16.11
C ASN A 21 8.48 -7.93 -14.93
N ASP A 22 9.28 -8.27 -13.92
CA ASP A 22 8.78 -8.98 -12.74
C ASP A 22 7.79 -8.09 -11.95
N LEU A 23 8.04 -6.78 -11.88
CA LEU A 23 7.15 -5.82 -11.25
C LEU A 23 5.83 -5.65 -12.02
N ASP A 24 5.90 -5.52 -13.34
CA ASP A 24 4.71 -5.42 -14.20
C ASP A 24 3.83 -6.67 -14.09
N GLN A 25 4.44 -7.85 -14.10
CA GLN A 25 3.72 -9.11 -13.91
C GLN A 25 3.10 -9.20 -12.52
N SER A 26 3.80 -8.75 -11.46
CA SER A 26 3.25 -8.69 -10.10
C SER A 26 1.98 -7.84 -10.04
N ILE A 27 1.99 -6.67 -10.66
CA ILE A 27 0.81 -5.78 -10.75
C ILE A 27 -0.34 -6.50 -11.47
N ASN A 28 -0.07 -7.14 -12.60
CA ASN A 28 -1.09 -7.88 -13.37
C ASN A 28 -1.71 -9.01 -12.53
N HIS A 29 -0.91 -9.73 -11.76
CA HIS A 29 -1.39 -10.78 -10.87
C HIS A 29 -2.29 -10.25 -9.75
N PHE A 30 -1.91 -9.13 -9.11
CA PHE A 30 -2.73 -8.51 -8.07
C PHE A 30 -4.02 -7.88 -8.64
N GLN A 31 -3.95 -7.23 -9.80
CA GLN A 31 -5.12 -6.69 -10.48
C GLN A 31 -6.11 -7.81 -10.82
N HIS A 32 -5.64 -8.89 -11.44
CA HIS A 32 -6.51 -10.02 -11.76
C HIS A 32 -7.07 -10.67 -10.49
N ALA A 33 -6.30 -10.75 -9.39
CA ALA A 33 -6.82 -11.26 -8.12
C ALA A 33 -7.97 -10.38 -7.58
N LEU A 34 -7.88 -9.06 -7.76
CA LEU A 34 -8.95 -8.12 -7.41
C LEU A 34 -10.17 -8.26 -8.33
N ASP A 35 -9.96 -8.43 -9.63
CA ASP A 35 -11.04 -8.52 -10.63
C ASP A 35 -11.94 -9.75 -10.41
N ILE A 36 -11.37 -10.86 -9.95
CA ILE A 36 -12.13 -12.09 -9.63
C ILE A 36 -12.67 -12.10 -8.20
N CYS A 37 -12.34 -11.10 -7.39
CA CYS A 37 -12.76 -11.01 -6.00
C CYS A 37 -14.05 -10.18 -5.94
N PRO A 38 -15.20 -10.76 -5.52
CA PRO A 38 -16.44 -10.01 -5.35
C PRO A 38 -16.26 -8.80 -4.42
N VAL A 39 -17.11 -7.79 -4.57
CA VAL A 39 -17.04 -6.55 -3.75
C VAL A 39 -17.13 -6.85 -2.25
N ASP A 40 -17.99 -7.79 -1.85
CA ASP A 40 -18.22 -8.13 -0.44
C ASP A 40 -17.30 -9.26 0.06
N HIS A 41 -16.29 -9.64 -0.73
CA HIS A 41 -15.43 -10.77 -0.37
C HIS A 41 -14.41 -10.37 0.73
N PRO A 42 -14.25 -11.16 1.80
CA PRO A 42 -13.38 -10.81 2.93
C PRO A 42 -11.91 -10.53 2.56
N CYS A 43 -11.40 -11.17 1.51
CA CYS A 43 -10.01 -10.96 1.04
C CYS A 43 -9.83 -9.73 0.12
N ARG A 44 -10.91 -9.03 -0.28
CA ARG A 44 -10.82 -7.84 -1.13
C ARG A 44 -9.91 -6.74 -0.58
N PRO A 45 -9.99 -6.34 0.71
CA PRO A 45 -9.05 -5.38 1.28
C PRO A 45 -7.58 -5.83 1.22
N ALA A 46 -7.29 -7.13 1.23
CA ALA A 46 -5.93 -7.63 1.06
C ALA A 46 -5.46 -7.55 -0.40
N ALA A 47 -6.34 -7.85 -1.35
CA ALA A 47 -6.05 -7.72 -2.78
C ALA A 47 -5.76 -6.25 -3.18
N LEU A 48 -6.59 -5.31 -2.70
CA LEU A 48 -6.38 -3.87 -2.91
C LEU A 48 -5.05 -3.42 -2.31
N PHE A 49 -4.75 -3.80 -1.06
CA PHE A 49 -3.48 -3.46 -0.42
C PHE A 49 -2.27 -3.95 -1.23
N ASN A 50 -2.28 -5.21 -1.69
CA ASN A 50 -1.17 -5.75 -2.48
C ASN A 50 -1.00 -5.01 -3.83
N LEU A 51 -2.12 -4.70 -4.50
CA LEU A 51 -2.11 -3.94 -5.75
C LEU A 51 -1.54 -2.53 -5.55
N ALA A 52 -1.98 -1.84 -4.48
CA ALA A 52 -1.49 -0.51 -4.13
C ALA A 52 0.02 -0.53 -3.84
N THR A 53 0.51 -1.52 -3.08
CA THR A 53 1.95 -1.69 -2.82
C THR A 53 2.74 -1.89 -4.11
N ALA A 54 2.31 -2.78 -5.01
CA ALA A 54 3.02 -3.01 -6.26
C ALA A 54 3.03 -1.75 -7.16
N LYS A 55 1.91 -1.02 -7.23
CA LYS A 55 1.82 0.25 -7.97
C LYS A 55 2.71 1.33 -7.36
N PHE A 56 2.76 1.44 -6.03
CA PHE A 56 3.67 2.36 -5.34
C PHE A 56 5.12 2.08 -5.68
N VAL A 57 5.56 0.82 -5.58
CA VAL A 57 6.92 0.39 -5.95
C VAL A 57 7.20 0.73 -7.42
N ASN A 58 6.23 0.56 -8.31
CA ASN A 58 6.38 0.91 -9.73
C ASN A 58 6.54 2.41 -9.99
N CYS A 59 5.79 3.26 -9.29
CA CYS A 59 5.99 4.71 -9.36
C CYS A 59 7.38 5.12 -8.88
N GLN A 60 7.90 4.47 -7.84
CA GLN A 60 9.26 4.70 -7.35
C GLN A 60 10.32 4.25 -8.37
N ALA A 61 10.15 3.05 -8.93
CA ALA A 61 11.08 2.45 -9.88
C ALA A 61 11.24 3.25 -11.18
N ASN A 62 10.15 3.80 -11.70
CA ASN A 62 10.14 4.54 -12.96
C ASN A 62 10.33 6.04 -12.78
N GLU A 63 10.54 6.52 -11.54
CA GLU A 63 10.55 7.93 -11.19
C GLU A 63 9.29 8.70 -11.63
N THR A 64 8.18 7.99 -11.90
CA THR A 64 6.90 8.57 -12.31
C THR A 64 6.10 8.99 -11.07
N TYR A 65 6.68 9.84 -10.23
CA TYR A 65 6.10 10.30 -8.97
C TYR A 65 4.80 11.11 -9.14
N LEU A 66 4.51 11.58 -10.36
CA LEU A 66 3.22 12.18 -10.71
C LEU A 66 2.06 11.18 -10.66
N ASP A 67 2.34 9.88 -10.66
CA ASP A 67 1.33 8.81 -10.71
C ASP A 67 0.96 8.24 -9.33
N LEU A 68 1.42 8.85 -8.21
CA LEU A 68 1.10 8.38 -6.86
C LEU A 68 -0.39 8.51 -6.50
N ASP A 69 -1.19 9.21 -7.30
CA ASP A 69 -2.63 9.35 -7.12
C ASP A 69 -3.34 7.98 -7.13
N ILE A 70 -2.90 7.05 -7.99
CA ILE A 70 -3.49 5.71 -8.11
C ILE A 70 -3.21 4.87 -6.86
N PRO A 71 -1.95 4.61 -6.43
CA PRO A 71 -1.71 3.82 -5.22
C PRO A 71 -2.33 4.45 -3.98
N ILE A 72 -2.39 5.79 -3.87
CA ILE A 72 -3.10 6.48 -2.77
C ILE A 72 -4.58 6.11 -2.77
N SER A 73 -5.27 6.24 -3.91
CA SER A 73 -6.68 5.87 -4.02
C SER A 73 -6.93 4.40 -3.66
N VAL A 74 -6.08 3.49 -4.14
CA VAL A 74 -6.25 2.05 -3.90
C VAL A 74 -5.94 1.69 -2.43
N PHE A 75 -4.97 2.35 -1.79
CA PHE A 75 -4.76 2.21 -0.34
C PHE A 75 -5.94 2.74 0.46
N GLN A 76 -6.55 3.86 0.04
CA GLN A 76 -7.76 4.39 0.68
C GLN A 76 -8.92 3.40 0.58
N ASP A 77 -9.17 2.82 -0.59
CA ASP A 77 -10.19 1.78 -0.77
C ASP A 77 -9.93 0.58 0.15
N ALA A 78 -8.67 0.15 0.29
CA ALA A 78 -8.29 -0.93 1.20
C ALA A 78 -8.52 -0.56 2.68
N LEU A 79 -8.33 0.71 3.04
CA LEU A 79 -8.53 1.23 4.38
C LEU A 79 -10.01 1.34 4.75
N ASP A 80 -10.85 1.77 3.81
CA ASP A 80 -12.29 1.92 3.98
C ASP A 80 -12.97 0.56 4.22
N LEU A 81 -12.44 -0.50 3.60
CA LEU A 81 -12.88 -1.87 3.82
C LEU A 81 -12.32 -2.52 5.11
N ARG A 82 -11.46 -1.82 5.87
CA ARG A 82 -10.90 -2.31 7.14
C ARG A 82 -11.46 -1.47 8.29
N PRO A 83 -12.56 -1.89 8.95
CA PRO A 83 -13.16 -1.12 10.03
C PRO A 83 -12.22 -0.94 11.23
N THR A 84 -12.55 -0.02 12.12
CA THR A 84 -11.82 0.18 13.39
C THR A 84 -11.70 -1.15 14.15
N GLY A 85 -10.47 -1.49 14.56
CA GLY A 85 -10.15 -2.75 15.23
C GLY A 85 -9.76 -3.91 14.30
N HIS A 86 -9.86 -3.76 12.97
CA HIS A 86 -9.35 -4.76 12.03
C HIS A 86 -7.82 -4.92 12.19
N PRO A 87 -7.28 -6.16 12.27
CA PRO A 87 -5.87 -6.41 12.56
C PRO A 87 -4.93 -5.76 11.54
N ASP A 88 -5.30 -5.76 10.26
CA ASP A 88 -4.48 -5.17 9.20
C ASP A 88 -4.78 -3.68 8.94
N ARG A 89 -5.64 -3.02 9.72
CA ARG A 89 -5.91 -1.57 9.53
C ARG A 89 -4.63 -0.74 9.73
N PRO A 90 -3.84 -0.93 10.81
CA PRO A 90 -2.65 -0.11 11.05
C PRO A 90 -1.60 -0.22 9.95
N ILE A 91 -1.42 -1.41 9.35
CA ILE A 91 -0.44 -1.58 8.26
C ILE A 91 -0.88 -0.88 6.97
N THR A 92 -2.20 -0.81 6.67
CA THR A 92 -2.69 0.01 5.55
C THR A 92 -2.46 1.49 5.81
N GLN A 93 -2.79 1.96 7.01
CA GLN A 93 -2.62 3.37 7.38
C GLN A 93 -1.16 3.81 7.26
N LEU A 94 -0.23 2.98 7.73
CA LEU A 94 1.20 3.23 7.60
C LEU A 94 1.62 3.35 6.12
N HIS A 95 1.20 2.43 5.26
CA HIS A 95 1.57 2.47 3.83
C HIS A 95 0.93 3.65 3.09
N LEU A 96 -0.33 3.99 3.42
CA LEU A 96 -0.99 5.17 2.87
C LEU A 96 -0.26 6.45 3.29
N ALA A 97 0.10 6.59 4.57
CA ALA A 97 0.87 7.72 5.09
C ALA A 97 2.24 7.84 4.40
N ILE A 98 2.98 6.74 4.25
CA ILE A 98 4.26 6.73 3.52
C ILE A 98 4.07 7.19 2.07
N THR A 99 3.03 6.73 1.40
CA THR A 99 2.74 7.10 0.01
C THR A 99 2.39 8.59 -0.13
N LEU A 100 1.60 9.12 0.80
CA LEU A 100 1.26 10.54 0.89
C LEU A 100 2.50 11.41 1.16
N LEU A 101 3.34 11.02 2.12
CA LEU A 101 4.60 11.73 2.41
C LEU A 101 5.57 11.71 1.22
N CYS A 102 5.61 10.61 0.46
CA CYS A 102 6.39 10.55 -0.77
C CYS A 102 5.88 11.55 -1.82
N ARG A 103 4.55 11.66 -2.00
CA ARG A 103 3.95 12.64 -2.91
C ARG A 103 4.17 14.07 -2.43
N PHE A 104 4.03 14.33 -1.13
CA PHE A 104 4.33 15.62 -0.49
C PHE A 104 5.78 16.03 -0.72
N ALA A 105 6.75 15.17 -0.41
CA ALA A 105 8.17 15.49 -0.57
C ALA A 105 8.56 15.87 -2.00
N LYS A 106 7.81 15.39 -2.99
CA LYS A 106 8.04 15.70 -4.42
C LYS A 106 7.22 16.87 -4.94
N ARG A 107 5.99 17.08 -4.46
CA ARG A 107 5.03 18.05 -5.02
C ARG A 107 4.64 19.20 -4.08
N GLY A 108 4.99 19.14 -2.80
CA GLY A 108 4.65 20.15 -1.80
C GLY A 108 3.14 20.26 -1.52
N ILE A 109 2.39 19.17 -1.67
CA ILE A 109 0.95 19.14 -1.42
C ILE A 109 0.70 19.07 0.10
N GLU A 110 0.46 20.21 0.75
CA GLU A 110 0.29 20.29 2.21
C GLU A 110 -0.81 19.37 2.76
N SER A 111 -1.91 19.20 2.02
CA SER A 111 -2.98 18.28 2.43
C SER A 111 -2.53 16.83 2.57
N ASP A 112 -1.51 16.40 1.81
CA ASP A 112 -0.95 15.05 1.92
C ASP A 112 -0.16 14.88 3.22
N HIS A 113 0.59 15.91 3.59
CA HIS A 113 1.35 15.92 4.83
C HIS A 113 0.43 15.89 6.06
N ASP A 114 -0.63 16.69 6.05
CA ASP A 114 -1.61 16.70 7.14
C ASP A 114 -2.34 15.35 7.25
N ALA A 115 -2.83 14.79 6.13
CA ALA A 115 -3.47 13.48 6.11
C ALA A 115 -2.52 12.36 6.58
N ALA A 116 -1.25 12.40 6.18
CA ALA A 116 -0.27 11.42 6.64
C ALA A 116 -0.05 11.50 8.16
N LYS A 117 0.02 12.71 8.74
CA LYS A 117 0.17 12.89 10.18
C LYS A 117 -1.01 12.37 10.97
N GLU A 118 -2.23 12.56 10.47
CA GLU A 118 -3.45 12.01 11.09
C GLU A 118 -3.38 10.48 11.11
N LEU A 119 -3.08 9.85 9.97
CA LEU A 119 -2.94 8.40 9.85
C LEU A 119 -1.86 7.83 10.78
N LEU A 120 -0.69 8.47 10.85
CA LEU A 120 0.39 8.05 11.75
C LEU A 120 -0.01 8.19 13.23
N SER A 121 -0.72 9.27 13.58
CA SER A 121 -1.22 9.48 14.94
C SER A 121 -2.21 8.39 15.35
N GLU A 122 -3.11 7.98 14.45
CA GLU A 122 -4.02 6.85 14.69
C GLU A 122 -3.25 5.53 14.89
N VAL A 123 -2.22 5.26 14.07
CA VAL A 123 -1.38 4.06 14.22
C VAL A 123 -0.70 4.02 15.58
N LEU A 124 -0.13 5.14 16.04
CA LEU A 124 0.55 5.24 17.33
C LEU A 124 -0.41 5.04 18.52
N ASN A 125 -1.67 5.45 18.38
CA ASN A 125 -2.69 5.26 19.41
C ASN A 125 -3.19 3.81 19.51
N ILE A 126 -3.14 3.06 18.40
CA ILE A 126 -3.68 1.68 18.33
C ILE A 126 -2.59 0.63 18.61
N CYS A 127 -1.39 0.84 18.07
CA CYS A 127 -0.34 -0.17 18.12
C CYS A 127 0.50 -0.08 19.40
N HIS A 128 0.78 -1.23 20.01
CA HIS A 128 1.71 -1.33 21.14
C HIS A 128 3.11 -0.80 20.76
N ALA A 129 3.79 -0.11 21.68
CA ALA A 129 5.08 0.54 21.42
C ALA A 129 6.17 -0.41 20.86
N ASN A 130 6.12 -1.69 21.24
CA ASN A 130 7.06 -2.72 20.75
C ASN A 130 6.72 -3.28 19.36
N SER A 131 5.59 -2.91 18.76
CA SER A 131 5.21 -3.35 17.42
C SER A 131 6.12 -2.73 16.35
N HIS A 132 6.50 -3.51 15.34
CA HIS A 132 7.22 -3.00 14.18
C HIS A 132 6.47 -1.86 13.48
N ILE A 133 5.13 -1.93 13.45
CA ILE A 133 4.28 -0.89 12.84
C ILE A 133 4.37 0.42 13.66
N HIS A 134 4.31 0.33 14.98
CA HIS A 134 4.44 1.50 15.85
C HIS A 134 5.81 2.17 15.67
N ARG A 135 6.88 1.36 15.64
CA ARG A 135 8.24 1.86 15.43
C ARG A 135 8.43 2.50 14.06
N ALA A 136 7.83 1.92 13.02
CA ALA A 136 7.88 2.47 11.66
C ALA A 136 7.10 3.78 11.53
N ALA A 137 6.02 3.96 12.31
CA ALA A 137 5.24 5.19 12.32
C ALA A 137 5.95 6.38 13.01
N LEU A 138 7.07 6.14 13.71
CA LEU A 138 7.89 7.18 14.36
C LEU A 138 9.07 7.66 13.50
N LEU A 139 9.35 6.99 12.37
CA LEU A 139 10.45 7.32 11.45
C LEU A 139 10.01 8.37 10.43
#